data_AF-A0A1H8WG87-F1
#
_entry.id   AF-A0A1H8WG87-F1
#
_cell.length_a   1.000
_cell.length_b   1.000
_cell.length_c   1.000
_cell.angle_alpha   90.00
_cell.angle_beta   90.00
_cell.angle_gamma   90.00
#
_symmetry.space_group_name_H-M   'P 1'
#
loop_
_entity.id
_entity.type
_entity.pdbx_description
1 polymer ?
#
loop_
_entity_poly.entity_id
_entity_poly.type
_entity_poly.pdbx_seq_one_letter_code
_entity_poly.pdbx_strand_id
1 'polypeptide(L)'
;MHANSAGFLESVDQNFRHAMSFLDLPEGLSERIIQCNSTYTVRFGVRLRGRMYSFVGWRSVHSEHCEPVKGGIRYASNAEREMAWMMDEYRRANPTDVINARACVTGKPLSKGGIAGRTEATGRGVQFAIHCFLRDRRTAGLNDRRDLNGASVIVQGFGNVGYHVAKFLSEDDGARVTIVAERDGYVCNPEGLAIEKLKQHQNRTGSILGFKAARSFAGDMTGIEQSCDVLIPAAMENAIHAGNAGRIKAHLVVDDRKDERRQGG
;
A
#
# COMPACT_ATOMS: atom_id res chain seq x y z
N MET A 1 -10.07 3.58 30.44
CA MET A 1 -10.32 2.42 29.55
C MET A 1 -9.48 2.63 28.30
N HIS A 2 -8.27 2.06 28.25
CA HIS A 2 -7.43 2.14 27.06
C HIS A 2 -8.00 1.18 26.02
N ALA A 3 -8.50 1.71 24.91
CA ALA A 3 -8.80 0.90 23.73
C ALA A 3 -7.47 0.28 23.28
N ASN A 4 -7.29 -1.00 23.58
CA ASN A 4 -6.12 -1.77 23.18
C ASN A 4 -6.19 -1.86 21.65
N SER A 5 -5.38 -1.07 20.94
CA SER A 5 -5.22 -1.26 19.51
C SER A 5 -4.55 -2.61 19.32
N ALA A 6 -5.31 -3.61 18.88
CA ALA A 6 -4.77 -4.93 18.54
C ALA A 6 -3.53 -4.76 17.67
N GLY A 7 -2.49 -5.56 17.95
CA GLY A 7 -1.28 -5.55 17.14
C GLY A 7 -1.59 -5.93 15.68
N PHE A 8 -0.75 -5.52 14.73
CA PHE A 8 -0.96 -5.89 13.31
C PHE A 8 -1.12 -7.41 13.12
N LEU A 9 -0.22 -8.18 13.76
CA LEU A 9 -0.28 -9.65 13.75
C LEU A 9 -1.62 -10.16 14.32
N GLU A 10 -2.07 -9.59 15.44
CA GLU A 10 -3.33 -9.99 16.07
C GLU A 10 -4.54 -9.70 15.18
N SER A 11 -4.54 -8.57 14.47
CA SER A 11 -5.59 -8.24 13.49
C SER A 11 -5.60 -9.20 12.30
N VAL A 12 -4.43 -9.57 11.79
CA VAL A 12 -4.31 -10.57 10.70
C VAL A 12 -4.73 -11.95 11.19
N ASP A 13 -4.31 -12.35 12.38
CA ASP A 13 -4.69 -13.61 13.02
C ASP A 13 -6.20 -13.71 13.23
N GLN A 14 -6.85 -12.61 13.63
CA GLN A 14 -8.31 -12.56 13.78
C GLN A 14 -9.02 -12.81 12.44
N ASN A 15 -8.57 -12.16 11.38
CA ASN A 15 -9.11 -12.37 10.03
C ASN A 15 -8.87 -13.81 9.54
N PHE A 16 -7.67 -14.35 9.79
CA PHE A 16 -7.33 -15.72 9.45
C PHE A 16 -8.23 -16.72 10.18
N ARG A 17 -8.33 -16.63 11.51
CA ARG A 17 -9.20 -17.50 12.33
C ARG A 17 -10.66 -17.40 11.90
N HIS A 18 -11.14 -16.20 11.58
CA HIS A 18 -12.49 -16.03 11.05
C HIS A 18 -12.67 -16.77 9.71
N ALA A 19 -11.73 -16.62 8.77
CA ALA A 19 -11.79 -17.32 7.49
C ALA A 19 -11.73 -18.86 7.65
N MET A 20 -10.87 -19.37 8.54
CA MET A 20 -10.76 -20.82 8.78
C MET A 20 -12.05 -21.40 9.37
N SER A 21 -12.86 -20.62 10.08
CA SER A 21 -14.14 -21.08 10.64
C SER A 21 -15.18 -21.49 9.58
N PHE A 22 -14.97 -21.09 8.32
CA PHE A 22 -15.82 -21.47 7.18
C PHE A 22 -15.28 -22.63 6.36
N LEU A 23 -14.11 -23.18 6.70
CA LEU A 23 -13.45 -24.25 5.96
C LEU A 23 -13.43 -25.53 6.79
N ASP A 24 -13.72 -26.66 6.14
CA ASP A 24 -13.54 -27.98 6.74
C ASP A 24 -12.07 -28.40 6.58
N LEU A 25 -11.23 -28.04 7.54
CA LEU A 25 -9.80 -28.32 7.53
C LEU A 25 -9.45 -29.48 8.47
N PRO A 26 -8.47 -30.32 8.10
CA PRO A 26 -7.90 -31.30 9.02
C PRO A 26 -7.40 -30.67 10.32
N GLU A 27 -7.55 -31.41 11.41
CA GLU A 27 -7.11 -30.98 12.75
C GLU A 27 -5.64 -30.55 12.75
N GLY A 28 -5.36 -29.38 13.35
CA GLY A 28 -4.00 -28.83 13.46
C GLY A 28 -3.48 -28.12 12.21
N LEU A 29 -4.18 -28.18 11.07
CA LEU A 29 -3.71 -27.52 9.84
C LEU A 29 -3.80 -26.00 9.93
N SER A 30 -4.88 -25.46 10.48
CA SER A 30 -5.03 -24.01 10.71
C SER A 30 -3.96 -23.46 11.65
N GLU A 31 -3.64 -24.21 12.70
CA GLU A 31 -2.64 -23.88 13.71
C GLU A 31 -1.24 -23.87 13.13
N ARG A 32 -0.98 -24.73 12.13
CA ARG A 32 0.27 -24.73 11.39
C ARG A 32 0.36 -23.58 10.39
N ILE A 33 -0.72 -23.31 9.64
CA ILE A 33 -0.71 -22.28 8.60
C ILE A 33 -0.56 -20.87 9.19
N ILE A 34 -1.17 -20.60 10.35
CA ILE A 34 -1.11 -19.27 10.99
C ILE A 34 0.29 -18.94 11.52
N GLN A 35 1.16 -19.93 11.70
CA GLN A 35 2.51 -19.73 12.24
C GLN A 35 3.50 -19.42 11.12
N CYS A 36 4.29 -18.37 11.32
CA CYS A 36 5.40 -18.05 10.42
C CYS A 36 6.50 -19.13 10.55
N ASN A 37 6.83 -19.82 9.46
CA ASN A 37 7.85 -20.89 9.45
C ASN A 37 9.21 -20.43 10.01
N SER A 38 9.69 -19.26 9.59
CA SER A 38 11.00 -18.76 10.03
C SER A 38 11.05 -17.23 10.04
N THR A 39 11.74 -16.67 11.04
CA THR A 39 12.01 -15.22 11.11
C THR A 39 13.49 -15.00 11.39
N TYR A 40 14.17 -14.38 10.43
CA TYR A 40 15.58 -14.05 10.50
C TYR A 40 15.75 -12.64 11.04
N THR A 41 16.56 -12.48 12.10
CA THR A 41 16.99 -11.19 12.60
C THR A 41 18.48 -11.03 12.34
N VAL A 42 18.87 -9.96 11.65
CA VAL A 42 20.27 -9.67 11.33
C VAL A 42 20.64 -8.34 11.98
N ARG A 43 21.76 -8.32 12.71
CA ARG A 43 22.33 -7.10 13.30
C ARG A 43 23.68 -6.86 12.64
N PHE A 44 23.86 -5.71 12.03
CA PHE A 44 25.07 -5.40 11.28
C PHE A 44 25.52 -3.95 11.48
N GLY A 45 26.83 -3.74 11.55
CA GLY A 45 27.43 -2.42 11.67
C GLY A 45 27.71 -1.81 10.30
N VAL A 46 27.37 -0.53 10.12
CA VAL A 46 27.72 0.27 8.94
C VAL A 46 28.46 1.51 9.39
N ARG A 47 29.63 1.76 8.80
CA ARG A 47 30.40 2.98 9.05
C ARG A 47 29.87 4.11 8.17
N LEU A 48 29.31 5.15 8.78
CA LEU A 48 28.82 6.33 8.09
C LEU A 48 29.55 7.57 8.61
N ARG A 49 30.21 8.31 7.72
CA ARG A 49 30.93 9.56 8.04
C ARG A 49 31.89 9.40 9.24
N GLY A 50 32.63 8.30 9.26
CA GLY A 50 33.63 8.02 10.29
C GLY A 50 33.09 7.39 11.59
N ARG A 51 31.77 7.36 11.81
CA ARG A 51 31.13 6.76 12.98
C ARG A 51 30.51 5.40 12.63
N MET A 52 30.62 4.43 13.54
CA MET A 52 29.94 3.13 13.41
C MET A 52 28.49 3.26 13.87
N TYR A 53 27.57 2.75 13.07
CA TYR A 53 26.15 2.65 13.39
C TYR A 53 25.72 1.19 13.30
N SER A 54 25.00 0.69 14.30
CA SER A 54 24.43 -0.65 14.26
C SER A 54 22.99 -0.59 13.75
N PHE A 55 22.68 -1.41 12.76
CA PHE A 55 21.35 -1.56 12.19
C PHE A 55 20.81 -2.95 12.54
N VAL A 56 19.49 -3.03 12.64
CA VAL A 56 18.76 -4.30 12.81
C VAL A 56 17.83 -4.45 11.63
N GLY A 57 17.89 -5.61 10.98
CA GLY A 57 17.00 -6.02 9.91
C GLY A 57 16.25 -7.28 10.28
N TRP A 58 15.03 -7.41 9.76
CA TRP A 58 14.19 -8.59 9.94
C TRP A 58 13.70 -9.10 8.58
N ARG A 59 13.63 -10.42 8.42
CA ARG A 59 12.97 -11.07 7.30
C ARG A 59 12.20 -12.27 7.81
N SER A 60 10.88 -12.21 7.70
CA SER A 60 10.00 -13.33 8.02
C SER A 60 9.60 -14.07 6.75
N VAL A 61 9.77 -15.39 6.77
CA VAL A 61 9.27 -16.31 5.74
C VAL A 61 8.09 -17.03 6.37
N HIS A 62 6.88 -16.59 5.99
CA HIS A 62 5.66 -17.09 6.60
C HIS A 62 5.37 -18.53 6.20
N SER A 63 5.44 -18.83 4.91
CA SER A 63 5.17 -20.15 4.38
C SER A 63 6.00 -20.45 3.15
N GLU A 64 6.39 -21.72 3.02
CA GLU A 64 7.20 -22.28 1.92
C GLU A 64 6.41 -23.34 1.13
N HIS A 65 5.08 -23.45 1.34
CA HIS A 65 4.25 -24.38 0.56
C HIS A 65 4.29 -24.13 -0.96
N CYS A 66 4.68 -22.92 -1.35
CA CYS A 66 5.02 -22.52 -2.72
C CYS A 66 6.34 -21.76 -2.73
N GLU A 67 7.27 -22.20 -3.58
CA GLU A 67 8.59 -21.59 -3.75
C GLU A 67 8.77 -20.94 -5.14
N PRO A 68 9.62 -19.90 -5.27
CA PRO A 68 10.33 -19.21 -4.20
C PRO A 68 9.42 -18.29 -3.39
N VAL A 69 9.72 -18.11 -2.11
CA VAL A 69 8.95 -17.21 -1.23
C VAL A 69 9.06 -15.75 -1.68
N LYS A 70 7.96 -14.99 -1.52
CA LYS A 70 7.88 -13.60 -2.01
C LYS A 70 7.43 -12.62 -0.92
N GLY A 71 8.12 -11.48 -0.87
CA GLY A 71 7.77 -10.35 -0.01
C GLY A 71 8.68 -9.16 -0.27
N GLY A 72 8.17 -7.94 -0.11
CA GLY A 72 8.93 -6.69 -0.29
C GLY A 72 9.93 -6.41 0.85
N ILE A 73 10.67 -5.30 0.72
CA ILE A 73 11.55 -4.76 1.76
C ILE A 73 11.10 -3.31 2.02
N ARG A 74 10.90 -2.93 3.27
CA ARG A 74 10.09 -1.77 3.68
C ARG A 74 10.87 -0.49 4.00
N TYR A 75 12.09 -0.31 3.46
CA TYR A 75 12.88 0.90 3.73
C TYR A 75 12.54 2.08 2.80
N ALA A 76 11.88 1.86 1.65
CA ALA A 76 11.49 2.91 0.72
C ALA A 76 10.27 2.51 -0.13
N SER A 77 9.34 3.46 -0.34
CA SER A 77 8.12 3.29 -1.12
C SER A 77 8.33 3.28 -2.65
N ASN A 78 9.54 3.61 -3.11
CA ASN A 78 9.97 3.43 -4.49
C ASN A 78 11.44 2.96 -4.51
N ALA A 79 11.64 1.66 -4.59
CA ALA A 79 12.90 1.01 -4.24
C ALA A 79 13.68 0.48 -5.47
N GLU A 80 13.43 0.96 -6.70
CA GLU A 80 14.06 0.39 -7.88
C GLU A 80 15.60 0.37 -7.78
N ARG A 81 16.18 1.46 -7.28
CA ARG A 81 17.63 1.57 -7.06
C ARG A 81 18.11 0.55 -6.03
N GLU A 82 17.41 0.45 -4.90
CA GLU A 82 17.72 -0.50 -3.83
C GLU A 82 17.62 -1.95 -4.34
N MET A 83 16.61 -2.27 -5.18
CA MET A 83 16.48 -3.58 -5.82
C MET A 83 17.65 -3.85 -6.78
N ALA A 84 18.12 -2.85 -7.53
CA ALA A 84 19.29 -3.01 -8.39
C ALA A 84 20.56 -3.31 -7.57
N TRP A 85 20.77 -2.63 -6.44
CA TRP A 85 21.90 -2.91 -5.54
C TRP A 85 21.83 -4.30 -4.93
N MET A 86 20.65 -4.73 -4.46
CA MET A 86 20.47 -6.08 -3.91
C MET A 86 20.79 -7.15 -4.95
N MET A 87 20.36 -6.95 -6.20
CA MET A 87 20.69 -7.86 -7.29
C MET A 87 22.20 -7.89 -7.58
N ASP A 88 22.85 -6.72 -7.65
CA ASP A 88 24.28 -6.64 -7.95
C ASP A 88 25.13 -7.30 -6.84
N GLU A 89 24.79 -7.11 -5.56
CA GLU A 89 25.44 -7.78 -4.43
C GLU A 89 25.17 -9.29 -4.40
N TYR A 90 23.93 -9.73 -4.65
CA TYR A 90 23.61 -11.16 -4.70
C TYR A 90 24.41 -11.88 -5.79
N ARG A 91 24.52 -11.26 -6.97
CA ARG A 91 25.33 -11.77 -8.08
C ARG A 91 26.82 -11.85 -7.74
N ARG A 92 27.33 -10.85 -7.00
CA ARG A 92 28.73 -10.84 -6.55
C ARG A 92 29.02 -11.96 -5.53
N ALA A 93 28.08 -12.21 -4.62
CA ALA A 93 28.21 -13.26 -3.61
C ALA A 93 28.02 -14.67 -4.18
N ASN A 94 27.26 -14.83 -5.27
CA ASN A 94 26.94 -16.12 -5.90
C ASN A 94 27.39 -16.13 -7.38
N PRO A 95 28.70 -16.08 -7.65
CA PRO A 95 29.22 -15.94 -9.01
C PRO A 95 28.94 -17.16 -9.91
N THR A 96 28.58 -18.31 -9.33
CA THR A 96 28.27 -19.55 -10.05
C THR A 96 26.86 -19.58 -10.65
N ASP A 97 25.89 -18.84 -10.08
CA ASP A 97 24.54 -18.73 -10.64
C ASP A 97 24.49 -17.57 -11.64
N VAL A 98 24.96 -17.84 -12.85
CA VAL A 98 25.05 -16.83 -13.91
C VAL A 98 23.68 -16.50 -14.52
N ILE A 99 22.75 -17.46 -14.51
CA ILE A 99 21.48 -17.39 -15.24
C ILE A 99 20.39 -16.76 -14.38
N ASN A 100 20.19 -17.24 -13.16
CA ASN A 100 19.02 -16.89 -12.34
C ASN A 100 19.32 -15.84 -11.29
N ALA A 101 20.57 -15.47 -11.04
CA ALA A 101 20.90 -14.47 -10.02
C ALA A 101 20.28 -13.08 -10.28
N ARG A 102 19.86 -12.77 -11.51
CA ARG A 102 19.07 -11.56 -11.82
C ARG A 102 17.61 -11.64 -11.36
N ALA A 103 17.07 -12.84 -11.17
CA ALA A 103 15.70 -13.09 -10.73
C ALA A 103 15.52 -13.04 -9.20
N CYS A 104 16.60 -12.90 -8.42
CA CYS A 104 16.55 -12.91 -6.95
C CYS A 104 15.66 -11.80 -6.35
N VAL A 105 15.46 -10.69 -7.07
CA VAL A 105 14.61 -9.58 -6.66
C VAL A 105 13.77 -9.03 -7.82
N THR A 106 12.60 -8.48 -7.50
CA THR A 106 11.64 -7.88 -8.46
C THR A 106 11.45 -6.40 -8.17
N GLY A 107 10.99 -5.61 -9.15
CA GLY A 107 10.90 -4.15 -9.01
C GLY A 107 12.23 -3.46 -9.29
N LYS A 108 13.06 -4.05 -10.15
CA LYS A 108 14.30 -3.46 -10.66
C LYS A 108 13.98 -2.39 -11.72
N PRO A 109 14.90 -1.47 -12.02
CA PRO A 109 14.77 -0.56 -13.16
C PRO A 109 14.71 -1.34 -14.47
N LEU A 110 14.07 -0.78 -15.50
CA LEU A 110 13.99 -1.38 -16.84
C LEU A 110 15.36 -1.77 -17.41
N SER A 111 16.36 -0.89 -17.25
CA SER A 111 17.74 -1.12 -17.70
C SER A 111 18.44 -2.31 -17.01
N LYS A 112 17.88 -2.83 -15.92
CA LYS A 112 18.43 -3.94 -15.13
C LYS A 112 17.49 -5.16 -15.11
N GLY A 113 16.64 -5.30 -16.13
CA GLY A 113 15.69 -6.41 -16.23
C GLY A 113 14.44 -6.22 -15.36
N GLY A 114 14.06 -4.97 -15.12
CA GLY A 114 12.72 -4.60 -14.66
C GLY A 114 11.68 -4.83 -15.74
N ILE A 115 10.41 -4.87 -15.34
CA ILE A 115 9.27 -5.01 -16.26
C ILE A 115 8.55 -3.66 -16.37
N ALA A 116 8.20 -3.28 -17.60
CA ALA A 116 7.39 -2.09 -17.84
C ALA A 116 6.04 -2.23 -17.15
N GLY A 117 5.51 -1.12 -16.64
CA GLY A 117 4.24 -1.14 -15.91
C GLY A 117 4.35 -1.53 -14.44
N ARG A 118 5.51 -1.97 -13.94
CA ARG A 118 5.62 -2.50 -12.57
C ARG A 118 5.26 -1.48 -11.49
N THR A 119 5.64 -0.24 -11.73
CA THR A 119 5.47 0.89 -10.81
C THR A 119 4.00 1.22 -10.66
N GLU A 120 3.27 1.31 -11.77
CA GLU A 120 1.82 1.55 -11.77
C GLU A 120 0.96 0.30 -11.54
N ALA A 121 1.52 -0.92 -11.64
CA ALA A 121 0.77 -2.17 -11.60
C ALA A 121 -0.15 -2.33 -10.38
N THR A 122 0.30 -1.88 -9.21
CA THR A 122 -0.51 -2.00 -7.98
C THR A 122 -1.75 -1.12 -8.08
N GLY A 123 -1.58 0.15 -8.51
CA GLY A 123 -2.71 1.06 -8.65
C GLY A 123 -3.67 0.64 -9.77
N ARG A 124 -3.14 0.04 -10.85
CA ARG A 124 -3.96 -0.55 -11.90
C ARG A 124 -4.73 -1.80 -11.41
N GLY A 125 -4.14 -2.59 -10.53
CA GLY A 125 -4.81 -3.70 -9.86
C GLY A 125 -6.03 -3.25 -9.04
N VAL A 126 -5.88 -2.17 -8.27
CA VAL A 126 -7.00 -1.56 -7.50
C VAL A 126 -8.11 -1.09 -8.44
N GLN A 127 -7.76 -0.41 -9.54
CA GLN A 127 -8.73 0.00 -10.56
C GLN A 127 -9.50 -1.21 -11.12
N PHE A 128 -8.80 -2.29 -11.48
CA PHE A 128 -9.44 -3.51 -11.97
C PHE A 128 -10.32 -4.19 -10.92
N ALA A 129 -9.92 -4.21 -9.65
CA ALA A 129 -10.72 -4.76 -8.57
C ALA A 129 -12.06 -4.00 -8.43
N ILE A 130 -12.03 -2.67 -8.51
CA ILE A 130 -13.23 -1.83 -8.52
C ILE A 130 -14.11 -2.17 -9.71
N HIS A 131 -13.53 -2.26 -10.92
CA HIS A 131 -14.29 -2.68 -12.12
C HIS A 131 -14.91 -4.06 -11.98
N CYS A 132 -14.22 -5.02 -11.35
CA CYS A 132 -14.78 -6.35 -11.11
C CYS A 132 -15.97 -6.29 -10.14
N PHE A 133 -15.85 -5.53 -9.05
CA PHE A 133 -16.95 -5.30 -8.11
C PHE A 133 -18.17 -4.66 -8.80
N LEU A 134 -17.94 -3.61 -9.59
CA LEU A 134 -19.00 -2.91 -10.31
C LEU A 134 -19.66 -3.79 -11.37
N ARG A 135 -18.94 -4.71 -12.01
CA ARG A 135 -19.52 -5.63 -13.02
C ARG A 135 -20.31 -6.77 -12.40
N ASP A 136 -20.04 -7.12 -11.14
CA ASP A 136 -20.74 -8.21 -10.46
C ASP A 136 -22.18 -7.83 -10.15
N ARG A 137 -23.12 -8.45 -10.89
CA ARG A 137 -24.56 -8.23 -10.75
C ARG A 137 -25.14 -8.65 -9.40
N ARG A 138 -24.38 -9.40 -8.58
CA ARG A 138 -24.80 -9.79 -7.22
C ARG A 138 -24.62 -8.67 -6.21
N THR A 139 -23.88 -7.62 -6.52
CA THR A 139 -23.66 -6.46 -5.64
C THR A 139 -24.58 -5.31 -6.03
N ALA A 140 -24.84 -4.36 -5.12
CA ALA A 140 -25.56 -3.13 -5.45
C ALA A 140 -24.68 -2.11 -6.21
N GLY A 141 -23.38 -2.39 -6.42
CA GLY A 141 -22.42 -1.44 -7.00
C GLY A 141 -22.30 -0.17 -6.14
N LEU A 142 -22.20 1.00 -6.79
CA LEU A 142 -22.10 2.31 -6.13
C LEU A 142 -23.44 3.04 -6.15
N ASN A 143 -24.34 2.71 -5.22
CA ASN A 143 -25.72 3.20 -5.20
C ASN A 143 -26.42 2.96 -6.55
N ASP A 144 -26.53 1.68 -6.94
CA ASP A 144 -27.11 1.23 -8.22
C ASP A 144 -26.33 1.65 -9.47
N ARG A 145 -25.25 2.43 -9.33
CA ARG A 145 -24.32 2.72 -10.42
C ARG A 145 -23.32 1.57 -10.62
N ARG A 146 -22.89 1.42 -11.87
CA ARG A 146 -22.01 0.34 -12.36
C ARG A 146 -20.75 0.88 -13.05
N ASP A 147 -20.55 2.18 -12.98
CA ASP A 147 -19.41 2.90 -13.53
C ASP A 147 -18.92 3.93 -12.49
N LEU A 148 -17.78 4.54 -12.78
CA LEU A 148 -17.11 5.51 -11.92
C LEU A 148 -17.23 6.94 -12.43
N ASN A 149 -17.93 7.19 -13.54
CA ASN A 149 -17.99 8.51 -14.14
C ASN A 149 -18.70 9.48 -13.19
N GLY A 150 -17.99 10.53 -12.78
CA GLY A 150 -18.47 11.49 -11.78
C GLY A 150 -18.55 10.95 -10.35
N ALA A 151 -18.17 9.69 -10.09
CA ALA A 151 -18.12 9.12 -8.75
C ALA A 151 -17.08 9.87 -7.91
N SER A 152 -17.44 10.21 -6.68
CA SER A 152 -16.57 10.91 -5.74
C SER A 152 -15.59 9.95 -5.09
N VAL A 153 -14.29 10.23 -5.21
CA VAL A 153 -13.23 9.37 -4.70
C VAL A 153 -12.37 10.14 -3.69
N ILE A 154 -12.12 9.51 -2.54
CA ILE A 154 -11.16 9.98 -1.54
C ILE A 154 -9.98 9.01 -1.52
N VAL A 155 -8.76 9.55 -1.61
CA VAL A 155 -7.52 8.75 -1.54
C VAL A 155 -6.72 9.17 -0.32
N GLN A 156 -6.38 8.23 0.55
CA GLN A 156 -5.49 8.44 1.69
C GLN A 156 -4.13 7.83 1.40
N GLY A 157 -3.08 8.65 1.38
CA GLY A 157 -1.76 8.30 0.90
C GLY A 157 -1.58 8.64 -0.58
N PHE A 158 -0.66 9.54 -0.89
CA PHE A 158 -0.30 9.99 -2.23
C PHE A 158 1.12 9.56 -2.63
N GLY A 159 1.51 8.38 -2.14
CA GLY A 159 2.70 7.64 -2.56
C GLY A 159 2.51 6.99 -3.93
N ASN A 160 3.33 5.97 -4.23
CA ASN A 160 3.29 5.28 -5.53
C ASN A 160 1.90 4.72 -5.87
N VAL A 161 1.32 3.95 -4.95
CA VAL A 161 -0.02 3.37 -5.12
C VAL A 161 -1.08 4.45 -5.29
N GLY A 162 -1.26 5.30 -4.27
CA GLY A 162 -2.36 6.24 -4.25
C GLY A 162 -2.33 7.26 -5.39
N TYR A 163 -1.15 7.69 -5.84
CA TYR A 163 -1.02 8.51 -7.04
C TYR A 163 -1.52 7.78 -8.29
N HIS A 164 -1.05 6.55 -8.54
CA HIS A 164 -1.44 5.80 -9.73
C HIS A 164 -2.92 5.43 -9.73
N VAL A 165 -3.48 5.06 -8.58
CA VAL A 165 -4.92 4.82 -8.42
C VAL A 165 -5.71 6.09 -8.72
N ALA A 166 -5.38 7.21 -8.05
CA ALA A 166 -6.07 8.48 -8.26
C ALA A 166 -6.02 8.92 -9.73
N LYS A 167 -4.87 8.73 -10.39
CA LYS A 167 -4.66 9.05 -11.79
C LYS A 167 -5.56 8.21 -12.70
N PHE A 168 -5.53 6.89 -12.56
CA PHE A 168 -6.31 6.01 -13.43
C PHE A 168 -7.81 6.17 -13.23
N LEU A 169 -8.27 6.27 -11.98
CA LEU A 169 -9.69 6.52 -11.72
C LEU A 169 -10.15 7.86 -12.29
N SER A 170 -9.30 8.90 -12.21
CA SER A 170 -9.65 10.23 -12.71
C SER A 170 -9.59 10.35 -14.22
N GLU A 171 -8.52 9.86 -14.85
CA GLU A 171 -8.24 10.05 -16.28
C GLU A 171 -8.92 9.00 -17.16
N ASP A 172 -8.94 7.73 -16.75
CA ASP A 172 -9.48 6.64 -17.57
C ASP A 172 -10.98 6.43 -17.29
N ASP A 173 -11.39 6.53 -16.01
CA ASP A 173 -12.75 6.16 -15.59
C ASP A 173 -13.67 7.37 -15.34
N GLY A 174 -13.15 8.59 -15.43
CA GLY A 174 -13.91 9.83 -15.24
C GLY A 174 -14.34 10.08 -13.77
N ALA A 175 -13.72 9.42 -12.81
CA ALA A 175 -14.00 9.63 -11.40
C ALA A 175 -13.50 10.99 -10.92
N ARG A 176 -14.22 11.59 -9.99
CA ARG A 176 -13.87 12.87 -9.39
C ARG A 176 -13.13 12.62 -8.09
N VAL A 177 -11.80 12.66 -8.12
CA VAL A 177 -10.98 12.57 -6.90
C VAL A 177 -11.12 13.88 -6.13
N THR A 178 -11.94 13.89 -5.09
CA THR A 178 -12.29 15.12 -4.36
C THR A 178 -11.29 15.45 -3.26
N ILE A 179 -10.74 14.42 -2.61
CA ILE A 179 -9.82 14.57 -1.49
C ILE A 179 -8.61 13.66 -1.66
N VAL A 180 -7.44 14.23 -1.44
CA VAL A 180 -6.19 13.49 -1.24
C VAL A 180 -5.65 13.85 0.13
N ALA A 181 -5.52 12.85 1.00
CA ALA A 181 -5.00 12.99 2.36
C ALA A 181 -3.61 12.39 2.50
N GLU A 182 -2.74 13.06 3.24
CA GLU A 182 -1.41 12.63 3.63
C GLU A 182 -1.25 12.77 5.15
N ARG A 183 -0.13 12.32 5.70
CA ARG A 183 0.13 12.37 7.16
C ARG A 183 0.08 13.78 7.77
N ASP A 184 0.30 14.82 6.97
CA ASP A 184 0.39 16.22 7.38
C ASP A 184 -0.92 17.01 7.13
N GLY A 185 -1.94 16.38 6.57
CA GLY A 185 -3.24 16.99 6.29
C GLY A 185 -3.83 16.51 4.96
N TYR A 186 -4.86 17.19 4.47
CA TYR A 186 -5.44 16.88 3.15
C TYR A 186 -5.67 18.11 2.28
N VAL A 187 -5.82 17.86 0.99
CA VAL A 187 -6.35 18.83 0.02
C VAL A 187 -7.71 18.38 -0.47
N CYS A 188 -8.61 19.35 -0.65
CA CYS A 188 -9.97 19.11 -1.12
C CYS A 188 -10.31 20.04 -2.28
N ASN A 189 -10.86 19.44 -3.34
CA ASN A 189 -11.57 20.17 -4.39
C ASN A 189 -12.89 19.42 -4.70
N PRO A 190 -14.05 19.99 -4.35
CA PRO A 190 -15.34 19.44 -4.73
C PRO A 190 -15.56 19.32 -6.24
N GLU A 191 -14.80 20.00 -7.09
CA GLU A 191 -14.92 19.80 -8.55
C GLU A 191 -13.97 18.72 -9.09
N GLY A 192 -13.11 18.15 -8.25
CA GLY A 192 -12.10 17.18 -8.62
C GLY A 192 -10.68 17.75 -8.67
N LEU A 193 -9.73 16.99 -8.16
CA LEU A 193 -8.32 17.36 -8.13
C LEU A 193 -7.65 16.97 -9.46
N ALA A 194 -6.91 17.91 -10.04
CA ALA A 194 -6.03 17.61 -11.18
C ALA A 194 -4.80 16.82 -10.69
N ILE A 195 -4.90 15.49 -10.68
CA ILE A 195 -3.93 14.58 -10.03
C ILE A 195 -2.50 14.78 -10.52
N GLU A 196 -2.31 14.96 -11.83
CA GLU A 196 -0.97 15.18 -12.39
C GLU A 196 -0.36 16.51 -11.91
N LYS A 197 -1.15 17.58 -11.86
CA LYS A 197 -0.72 18.88 -11.34
C LYS A 197 -0.43 18.82 -9.85
N LEU A 198 -1.23 18.08 -9.09
CA LEU A 198 -1.00 17.84 -7.67
C LEU A 198 0.32 17.08 -7.45
N LYS A 199 0.61 16.07 -8.28
CA LYS A 199 1.88 15.33 -8.21
C LYS A 199 3.08 16.21 -8.53
N GLN A 200 2.99 17.05 -9.55
CA GLN A 200 4.04 18.02 -9.87
C GLN A 200 4.27 19.01 -8.72
N HIS A 201 3.20 19.47 -8.06
CA HIS A 201 3.29 20.31 -6.87
C HIS A 201 3.97 19.59 -5.70
N GLN A 202 3.60 18.34 -5.42
CA GLN A 202 4.23 17.52 -4.39
C GLN A 202 5.72 17.31 -4.66
N ASN A 203 6.10 17.01 -5.92
CA ASN A 203 7.50 16.82 -6.29
C ASN A 203 8.33 18.11 -6.11
N ARG A 204 7.73 19.28 -6.34
CA ARG A 204 8.41 20.59 -6.21
C ARG A 204 8.52 21.07 -4.76
N THR A 205 7.51 20.81 -3.95
CA THR A 205 7.39 21.39 -2.59
C THR A 205 7.63 20.39 -1.46
N GLY A 206 7.56 19.09 -1.76
CA GLY A 206 7.63 18.01 -0.79
C GLY A 206 6.33 17.71 -0.04
N SER A 207 5.24 18.45 -0.29
CA SER A 207 3.92 18.23 0.34
C SER A 207 2.79 18.44 -0.67
N ILE A 208 1.63 17.82 -0.42
CA ILE A 208 0.41 18.10 -1.18
C ILE A 208 -0.24 19.43 -0.77
N LEU A 209 0.06 19.92 0.44
CA LEU A 209 -0.51 21.15 0.99
C LEU A 209 -0.05 22.38 0.20
N GLY A 210 -0.89 23.42 0.19
CA GLY A 210 -0.63 24.66 -0.53
C GLY A 210 -0.83 24.55 -2.04
N PHE A 211 -1.47 23.47 -2.52
CA PHE A 211 -1.83 23.33 -3.93
C PHE A 211 -2.89 24.36 -4.32
N LYS A 212 -2.55 25.31 -5.20
CA LYS A 212 -3.38 26.49 -5.50
C LYS A 212 -4.79 26.18 -6.02
N ALA A 213 -4.98 25.05 -6.70
CA ALA A 213 -6.27 24.67 -7.26
C ALA A 213 -7.14 23.83 -6.29
N ALA A 214 -6.77 23.75 -5.01
CA ALA A 214 -7.52 23.06 -3.99
C ALA A 214 -7.42 23.78 -2.64
N ARG A 215 -8.40 23.54 -1.76
CA ARG A 215 -8.31 24.01 -0.38
C ARG A 215 -7.46 23.04 0.43
N SER A 216 -6.50 23.56 1.18
CA SER A 216 -5.62 22.77 2.05
C SER A 216 -6.09 22.83 3.50
N PHE A 217 -5.99 21.70 4.19
CA PHE A 217 -6.33 21.54 5.60
C PHE A 217 -5.16 20.87 6.31
N ALA A 218 -4.24 21.68 6.84
CA ALA A 218 -3.02 21.20 7.48
C ALA A 218 -3.32 20.64 8.90
N GLY A 219 -2.73 19.50 9.23
CA GLY A 219 -2.89 18.84 10.54
C GLY A 219 -4.26 18.21 10.80
N ASP A 220 -5.18 18.30 9.84
CA ASP A 220 -6.52 17.73 9.93
C ASP A 220 -6.55 16.43 9.11
N MET A 221 -7.00 15.33 9.72
CA MET A 221 -7.14 14.02 9.07
C MET A 221 -8.60 13.65 8.81
N THR A 222 -9.55 14.49 9.19
CA THR A 222 -10.99 14.23 9.04
C THR A 222 -11.45 14.22 7.57
N GLY A 223 -10.57 14.59 6.63
CA GLY A 223 -10.83 14.49 5.19
C GLY A 223 -11.29 13.10 4.75
N ILE A 224 -10.80 12.02 5.38
CA ILE A 224 -11.22 10.64 5.07
C ILE A 224 -12.63 10.29 5.58
N GLU A 225 -13.16 11.09 6.49
CA GLU A 225 -14.50 10.93 7.08
C GLU A 225 -15.58 11.68 6.26
N GLN A 226 -15.17 12.42 5.21
CA GLN A 226 -16.12 13.09 4.32
C GLN A 226 -16.88 12.09 3.45
N SER A 227 -18.09 12.48 3.03
CA SER A 227 -18.95 11.64 2.19
C SER A 227 -18.30 11.42 0.83
N CYS A 228 -18.25 10.17 0.39
CA CYS A 228 -17.76 9.80 -0.94
C CYS A 228 -18.35 8.49 -1.43
N ASP A 229 -18.22 8.22 -2.73
CA ASP A 229 -18.59 6.94 -3.32
C ASP A 229 -17.52 5.89 -3.03
N VAL A 230 -16.24 6.25 -3.18
CA VAL A 230 -15.13 5.32 -2.98
C VAL A 230 -14.05 5.95 -2.09
N LEU A 231 -13.68 5.24 -1.02
CA LEU A 231 -12.54 5.56 -0.17
C LEU A 231 -11.41 4.55 -0.38
N ILE A 232 -10.20 5.06 -0.65
CA ILE A 232 -9.03 4.24 -0.94
C ILE A 232 -7.90 4.57 0.05
N PRO A 233 -7.78 3.81 1.15
CA PRO A 233 -6.62 3.88 2.02
C PRO A 233 -5.40 3.18 1.38
N ALA A 234 -4.34 3.94 1.16
CA ALA A 234 -3.13 3.55 0.42
C ALA A 234 -1.81 4.02 1.06
N ALA A 235 -1.83 4.47 2.32
CA ALA A 235 -0.62 4.81 3.09
C ALA A 235 -0.40 3.85 4.29
N MET A 236 -0.83 4.23 5.49
CA MET A 236 -0.47 3.55 6.74
C MET A 236 -1.57 2.60 7.24
N GLU A 237 -1.16 1.64 8.07
CA GLU A 237 -2.06 0.82 8.89
C GLU A 237 -3.01 1.70 9.72
N ASN A 238 -4.16 1.15 10.10
CA ASN A 238 -5.16 1.81 10.96
C ASN A 238 -5.70 3.16 10.45
N ALA A 239 -5.62 3.45 9.14
CA ALA A 239 -6.34 4.57 8.53
C ALA A 239 -7.84 4.58 8.88
N ILE A 240 -8.46 3.39 8.91
CA ILE A 240 -9.77 3.15 9.52
C ILE A 240 -9.54 2.34 10.80
N HIS A 241 -10.07 2.81 11.91
CA HIS A 241 -9.94 2.24 13.24
C HIS A 241 -11.26 2.38 14.01
N ALA A 242 -11.39 1.70 15.15
CA ALA A 242 -12.63 1.71 15.95
C ALA A 242 -13.12 3.12 16.32
N GLY A 243 -12.20 4.09 16.43
CA GLY A 243 -12.50 5.48 16.77
C GLY A 243 -13.02 6.32 15.61
N ASN A 244 -12.86 5.92 14.35
CA ASN A 244 -13.38 6.67 13.18
C ASN A 244 -14.28 5.84 12.25
N ALA A 245 -14.33 4.51 12.39
CA ALA A 245 -15.11 3.62 11.52
C ALA A 245 -16.58 4.04 11.42
N GLY A 246 -17.21 4.42 12.53
CA GLY A 246 -18.60 4.91 12.54
C GLY A 246 -18.82 6.28 11.91
N ARG A 247 -17.74 7.02 11.58
CA ARG A 247 -17.78 8.32 10.89
C ARG A 247 -17.41 8.22 9.41
N ILE A 248 -16.92 7.07 8.94
CA ILE A 248 -16.63 6.86 7.52
C ILE A 248 -17.96 6.79 6.76
N LYS A 249 -18.12 7.68 5.77
CA LYS A 249 -19.33 7.84 4.96
C LYS A 249 -19.11 7.42 3.50
N ALA A 250 -18.24 6.42 3.29
CA ALA A 250 -17.95 5.89 1.97
C ALA A 250 -18.93 4.76 1.61
N HIS A 251 -19.37 4.70 0.36
CA HIS A 251 -20.18 3.57 -0.13
C HIS A 251 -19.34 2.31 -0.35
N LEU A 252 -18.11 2.48 -0.85
CA LEU A 252 -17.14 1.41 -1.05
C LEU A 252 -15.80 1.81 -0.42
N VAL A 253 -15.20 0.88 0.32
CA VAL A 253 -13.82 1.00 0.80
C VAL A 253 -12.97 -0.03 0.07
N VAL A 254 -11.88 0.42 -0.56
CA VAL A 254 -10.96 -0.44 -1.31
C VAL A 254 -9.58 -0.38 -0.67
N ASP A 255 -9.27 -1.42 0.10
CA ASP A 255 -8.03 -1.47 0.87
C ASP A 255 -6.85 -1.95 0.03
N ASP A 256 -5.83 -1.10 -0.13
CA ASP A 256 -4.51 -1.47 -0.69
C ASP A 256 -3.37 -1.06 0.25
N ARG A 257 -3.65 -0.98 1.55
CA ARG A 257 -2.62 -0.68 2.54
C ARG A 257 -1.55 -1.76 2.54
N LYS A 258 -0.30 -1.33 2.58
CA LYS A 258 0.87 -2.17 2.84
C LYS A 258 1.55 -1.64 4.09
N ASP A 259 1.87 -2.53 5.03
CA ASP A 259 2.48 -2.17 6.32
C ASP A 259 3.67 -1.17 6.18
N GLU A 260 3.56 -0.04 6.87
CA GLU A 260 4.60 0.97 7.03
C GLU A 260 4.76 1.33 8.51
N ARG A 261 5.14 0.39 9.38
CA ARG A 261 5.73 0.78 10.67
C ARG A 261 7.20 1.14 10.49
N ARG A 262 7.52 2.44 10.52
CA ARG A 262 8.78 2.87 11.13
C ARG A 262 8.63 2.62 12.63
N GLN A 263 9.16 1.51 13.11
CA GLN A 263 9.47 1.41 14.54
C GLN A 263 10.54 2.46 14.82
N GLY A 264 10.10 3.64 15.25
CA GLY A 264 10.96 4.61 15.92
C GLY A 264 11.51 3.94 17.17
N GLY A 265 12.83 3.98 17.32
CA GLY A 265 13.46 3.79 18.63
C GLY A 265 13.16 4.96 19.55
#